data_AF-A0A4U9H7T2-F1
#
_entry.id   AF-A0A4U9H7T2-F1
#
_cell.length_a   1.000
_cell.length_b   1.000
_cell.length_c   1.000
_cell.angle_alpha   90.00
_cell.angle_beta   90.00
_cell.angle_gamma   90.00
#
_symmetry.space_group_name_H-M   'P 1'
#
loop_
_entity.id
_entity.type
_entity.pdbx_description
1 polymer ?
#
loop_
_entity_poly.entity_id
_entity_poly.type
_entity_poly.pdbx_seq_one_letter_code
_entity_poly.pdbx_strand_id
1 'polypeptide(L)'
;MPGCTYARPQVASLGLTEAAARAAGRSIKVGKFAYQGNGKALASAEAEGFVKTIFDAETGELLGAHMVGAQVTEQIQGFGIAHHLEATDESLLSAIFAHPTLSEAMHESILAAVGRPLHQ
;
A
#
# COMPACT_ATOMS: atom_id res chain seq x y z
N MET A 1 7.30 7.36 -10.97
CA MET A 1 6.06 7.55 -11.76
C MET A 1 5.13 6.38 -11.50
N PRO A 2 3.85 6.62 -11.17
CA PRO A 2 2.86 5.54 -11.04
C PRO A 2 2.61 4.85 -12.38
N GLY A 3 2.52 3.52 -12.36
CA GLY A 3 2.04 2.71 -13.47
C GLY A 3 0.66 2.13 -13.16
N CYS A 4 -0.31 2.35 -14.04
CA CYS A 4 -1.70 1.96 -13.87
C CYS A 4 -2.18 1.08 -15.03
N THR A 5 -2.84 -0.03 -14.70
CA THR A 5 -3.54 -0.89 -15.66
C THR A 5 -5.01 -0.97 -15.28
N TYR A 6 -5.88 -0.47 -16.15
CA TYR A 6 -7.33 -0.35 -15.92
C TYR A 6 -8.10 -1.64 -16.25
N ALA A 7 -7.55 -2.79 -15.85
CA ALA A 7 -8.17 -4.10 -15.99
C ALA A 7 -9.22 -4.35 -14.87
N ARG A 8 -9.79 -5.56 -14.85
CA ARG A 8 -10.66 -6.03 -13.77
C ARG A 8 -10.10 -7.35 -13.21
N PRO A 9 -9.55 -7.36 -11.97
CA PRO A 9 -9.33 -6.19 -11.10
C PRO A 9 -8.28 -5.21 -11.66
N GLN A 10 -8.28 -3.97 -11.17
CA GLN A 10 -7.30 -2.97 -11.59
C GLN A 10 -5.94 -3.26 -10.93
N VAL A 11 -4.87 -2.74 -11.53
CA VAL A 11 -3.51 -2.83 -10.98
C VAL A 11 -2.88 -1.43 -10.97
N ALA A 12 -2.25 -1.07 -9.86
CA ALA A 12 -1.49 0.17 -9.75
C ALA A 12 -0.18 -0.06 -8.97
N SER A 13 0.89 0.60 -9.38
CA SER A 13 2.19 0.48 -8.71
C SER A 13 2.99 1.76 -8.79
N LEU A 14 3.90 1.95 -7.84
CA LEU A 14 4.94 2.98 -7.88
C LEU A 14 6.20 2.51 -7.15
N GLY A 15 7.33 3.13 -7.49
CA GLY A 15 8.60 2.91 -6.82
C GLY A 15 9.20 1.53 -7.11
N LEU A 16 9.96 1.02 -6.16
CA LEU A 16 10.71 -0.22 -6.31
C LEU A 16 9.82 -1.45 -6.09
N THR A 17 10.14 -2.54 -6.79
CA THR A 17 9.69 -3.87 -6.41
C THR A 17 10.59 -4.42 -5.29
N GLU A 18 10.14 -5.45 -4.57
CA GLU A 18 10.98 -6.08 -3.55
C GLU A 18 12.28 -6.63 -4.14
N ALA A 19 12.21 -7.25 -5.33
CA ALA A 19 13.37 -7.77 -6.02
C ALA A 19 14.36 -6.65 -6.40
N ALA A 20 13.85 -5.51 -6.91
CA ALA A 20 14.68 -4.36 -7.26
C ALA A 20 15.31 -3.71 -6.02
N ALA A 21 14.56 -3.57 -4.92
CA ALA A 21 15.08 -3.01 -3.68
C ALA A 21 16.19 -3.90 -3.08
N ARG A 22 15.97 -5.23 -3.05
CA ARG A 22 16.99 -6.19 -2.60
C ARG A 22 18.21 -6.20 -3.51
N ALA A 23 18.02 -6.15 -4.84
CA ALA A 23 19.12 -6.09 -5.81
C ALA A 23 19.95 -4.80 -5.67
N ALA A 24 19.33 -3.71 -5.23
CA ALA A 24 20.01 -2.45 -4.90
C ALA A 24 20.68 -2.46 -3.51
N GLY A 25 20.70 -3.60 -2.81
CA GLY A 25 21.33 -3.74 -1.49
C GLY A 25 20.53 -3.12 -0.33
N ARG A 26 19.24 -2.81 -0.53
CA ARG A 26 18.40 -2.24 0.54
C ARG A 26 17.86 -3.32 1.47
N SER A 27 17.94 -3.05 2.76
CA SER A 27 17.16 -3.76 3.78
C SER A 27 15.72 -3.24 3.74
N ILE A 28 14.73 -4.13 3.64
CA ILE A 28 13.33 -3.72 3.44
C ILE A 28 12.37 -4.35 4.45
N LYS A 29 11.34 -3.58 4.81
CA LYS A 29 10.12 -4.05 5.49
C LYS A 29 8.99 -4.10 4.47
N VAL A 30 8.22 -5.17 4.47
CA VAL A 30 7.13 -5.38 3.51
C VAL A 30 5.83 -5.59 4.28
N GLY A 31 4.83 -4.79 3.96
CA GLY A 31 3.49 -4.94 4.51
C GLY A 31 2.50 -5.28 3.41
N LYS A 32 1.58 -6.20 3.70
CA LYS A 32 0.55 -6.62 2.76
C LYS A 32 -0.77 -6.77 3.49
N PHE A 33 -1.82 -6.24 2.88
CA PHE A 33 -3.18 -6.36 3.38
C PHE A 33 -4.13 -6.78 2.25
N ALA A 34 -4.96 -7.79 2.51
CA ALA A 34 -5.92 -8.31 1.53
C ALA A 34 -7.26 -7.57 1.64
N TYR A 35 -7.90 -7.27 0.51
CA TYR A 35 -9.22 -6.62 0.53
C TYR A 35 -10.32 -7.48 1.16
N GLN A 36 -10.08 -8.79 1.37
CA GLN A 36 -10.95 -9.67 2.17
C GLN A 36 -11.08 -9.22 3.63
N GLY A 37 -10.06 -8.57 4.19
CA GLY A 37 -10.11 -7.98 5.52
C GLY A 37 -10.73 -6.57 5.56
N ASN A 38 -11.12 -5.99 4.41
CA ASN A 38 -11.67 -4.63 4.32
C ASN A 38 -13.20 -4.65 4.31
N GLY A 39 -13.84 -4.05 5.32
CA GLY A 39 -15.29 -4.01 5.44
C GLY A 39 -16.00 -3.33 4.27
N LYS A 40 -15.42 -2.26 3.70
CA LYS A 40 -16.00 -1.58 2.53
C LYS A 40 -15.94 -2.46 1.28
N ALA A 41 -14.83 -3.16 1.05
CA ALA A 41 -14.66 -4.06 -0.08
C ALA A 41 -15.65 -5.24 -0.04
N LEU A 42 -15.86 -5.81 1.16
CA LEU A 42 -16.87 -6.84 1.38
C LEU A 42 -18.29 -6.32 1.08
N ALA A 43 -18.63 -5.14 1.62
CA ALA A 43 -19.95 -4.52 1.40
C ALA A 43 -20.21 -4.17 -0.06
N SER A 44 -19.16 -3.91 -0.84
CA SER A 44 -19.23 -3.60 -2.27
C SER A 44 -19.07 -4.82 -3.19
N ALA A 45 -18.88 -6.03 -2.65
CA ALA A 45 -18.55 -7.24 -3.41
C ALA A 45 -17.27 -7.10 -4.28
N GLU A 46 -16.30 -6.30 -3.82
CA GLU A 46 -15.04 -5.97 -4.50
C GLU A 46 -13.82 -6.39 -3.67
N ALA A 47 -13.90 -7.53 -2.98
CA ALA A 47 -12.88 -8.00 -2.03
C ALA A 47 -11.68 -8.74 -2.67
N GLU A 48 -11.58 -8.75 -3.99
CA GLU A 48 -10.46 -9.36 -4.72
C GLU A 48 -9.22 -8.44 -4.67
N GLY A 49 -8.06 -9.02 -4.37
CA GLY A 49 -6.77 -8.35 -4.45
C GLY A 49 -6.20 -7.90 -3.10
N PHE A 50 -5.25 -6.97 -3.14
CA PHE A 50 -4.45 -6.55 -1.98
C PHE A 50 -3.78 -5.20 -2.20
N VAL A 51 -3.31 -4.61 -1.10
CA VAL A 51 -2.34 -3.51 -1.08
C VAL A 51 -1.04 -4.01 -0.46
N LYS A 52 0.09 -3.71 -1.10
CA LYS A 52 1.43 -4.02 -0.61
C LYS A 52 2.29 -2.77 -0.60
N THR A 53 2.97 -2.53 0.50
CA THR A 53 3.94 -1.45 0.68
C THR A 53 5.32 -2.00 1.01
N ILE A 54 6.35 -1.28 0.58
CA ILE A 54 7.75 -1.63 0.76
C ILE A 54 8.43 -0.39 1.34
N PHE A 55 9.03 -0.57 2.51
CA PHE A 55 9.74 0.47 3.23
C PHE A 55 11.20 0.11 3.38
N ASP A 56 12.08 1.11 3.40
CA ASP A 56 13.45 0.94 3.85
C ASP A 56 13.43 0.58 5.34
N ALA A 57 14.18 -0.45 5.74
CA ALA A 57 14.17 -0.95 7.10
C ALA A 57 14.90 -0.01 8.08
N GLU A 58 15.87 0.76 7.59
CA GLU A 58 16.72 1.63 8.41
C GLU A 58 16.11 3.03 8.52
N THR A 59 15.65 3.60 7.41
CA THR A 59 15.13 4.98 7.36
C THR A 59 13.62 5.09 7.49
N GLY A 60 12.89 3.99 7.24
CA GLY A 60 11.43 4.00 7.18
C GLY A 60 10.86 4.63 5.90
N GLU A 61 11.69 5.04 4.93
CA GLU A 61 11.25 5.66 3.68
C GLU A 61 10.33 4.73 2.86
N LEU A 62 9.24 5.28 2.28
CA LEU A 62 8.41 4.55 1.33
C LEU A 62 9.14 4.33 -0.02
N LEU A 63 9.66 3.12 -0.20
CA LEU A 63 10.38 2.72 -1.42
C LEU A 63 9.45 2.30 -2.55
N GLY A 64 8.29 1.74 -2.25
CA GLY A 64 7.34 1.30 -3.28
C GLY A 64 5.99 0.86 -2.74
N ALA A 65 4.98 0.92 -3.60
CA ALA A 65 3.63 0.45 -3.33
C ALA A 65 3.06 -0.27 -4.56
N HIS A 66 2.36 -1.38 -4.32
CA HIS A 66 1.83 -2.26 -5.35
C HIS A 66 0.42 -2.70 -4.94
N MET A 67 -0.56 -2.46 -5.80
CA MET A 67 -1.98 -2.58 -5.48
C MET A 67 -2.69 -3.38 -6.58
N VAL A 68 -3.58 -4.27 -6.18
CA VAL A 68 -4.52 -4.98 -7.05
C VAL A 68 -5.89 -4.91 -6.39
N GLY A 69 -6.91 -4.45 -7.10
CA GLY A 69 -8.27 -4.37 -6.55
C GLY A 69 -9.13 -3.30 -7.20
N ALA A 70 -10.29 -3.03 -6.62
CA ALA A 70 -11.16 -1.97 -7.11
C ALA A 70 -10.61 -0.58 -6.80
N GLN A 71 -10.68 0.32 -7.78
CA GLN A 71 -10.30 1.74 -7.67
C GLN A 71 -8.83 1.98 -7.26
N VAL A 72 -7.94 1.00 -7.42
CA VAL A 72 -6.54 1.18 -7.02
C VAL A 72 -5.79 2.19 -7.90
N THR A 73 -6.24 2.41 -9.14
CA THR A 73 -5.66 3.44 -10.02
C THR A 73 -5.97 4.86 -9.56
N GLU A 74 -7.03 5.05 -8.77
CA GLU A 74 -7.33 6.32 -8.11
C GLU A 74 -6.63 6.41 -6.75
N GLN A 75 -6.59 5.31 -5.98
CA GLN A 75 -5.98 5.30 -4.64
C GLN A 75 -4.46 5.50 -4.65
N ILE A 76 -3.76 5.00 -5.69
CA ILE A 76 -2.29 5.07 -5.80
C ILE A 76 -1.74 6.50 -5.72
N GLN A 77 -2.56 7.51 -6.02
CA GLN A 77 -2.20 8.92 -5.89
C GLN A 77 -1.74 9.28 -4.46
N GLY A 78 -2.34 8.65 -3.42
CA GLY A 78 -1.96 8.91 -2.04
C GLY A 78 -0.52 8.47 -1.73
N PHE A 79 -0.11 7.30 -2.25
CA PHE A 79 1.28 6.88 -2.17
C PHE A 79 2.19 7.67 -3.13
N GLY A 80 1.66 8.20 -4.23
CA GLY A 80 2.39 9.13 -5.11
C GLY A 80 2.79 10.42 -4.37
N ILE A 81 1.86 11.01 -3.63
CA ILE A 81 2.13 12.17 -2.76
C ILE A 81 3.12 11.79 -1.66
N ALA A 82 2.89 10.67 -0.97
CA ALA A 82 3.77 10.18 0.09
C ALA A 82 5.21 9.98 -0.40
N HIS A 83 5.39 9.33 -1.54
CA HIS A 83 6.70 9.09 -2.13
C HIS A 83 7.38 10.39 -2.58
N HIS A 84 6.62 11.36 -3.12
CA HIS A 84 7.17 12.68 -3.48
C HIS A 84 7.63 13.49 -2.27
N LEU A 85 6.95 13.33 -1.12
CA LEU A 85 7.29 13.99 0.14
C LEU A 85 8.29 13.21 1.00
N GLU A 86 8.87 12.12 0.46
CA GLU A 86 9.79 11.24 1.20
C GLU A 86 9.20 10.74 2.53
N ALA A 87 7.90 10.49 2.54
CA ALA A 87 7.18 10.09 3.74
C ALA A 87 7.72 8.75 4.29
N THR A 88 7.88 8.71 5.60
CA THR A 88 8.27 7.50 6.34
C THR A 88 7.05 6.70 6.77
N ASP A 89 7.26 5.42 7.08
CA ASP A 89 6.25 4.57 7.73
C ASP A 89 5.65 5.23 8.98
N GLU A 90 6.46 5.86 9.84
CA GLU A 90 6.00 6.61 11.02
C GLU A 90 5.04 7.76 10.64
N SER A 91 5.40 8.56 9.64
CA SER A 91 4.54 9.66 9.19
C SER A 91 3.20 9.16 8.63
N LEU A 92 3.23 8.05 7.88
CA LEU A 92 2.03 7.46 7.28
C LEU A 92 1.17 6.71 8.30
N LEU A 93 1.78 6.14 9.34
CA LEU A 93 1.06 5.51 10.46
C LEU A 93 0.19 6.53 11.21
N SER A 94 0.67 7.76 11.33
CA SER A 94 -0.04 8.84 12.04
C SER A 94 -1.25 9.40 11.29
N ALA A 95 -1.37 9.09 9.99
CA ALA A 95 -2.46 9.57 9.16
C ALA A 95 -3.79 8.87 9.51
N ILE A 96 -4.88 9.63 9.51
CA ILE A 96 -6.23 9.12 9.76
C ILE A 96 -6.91 8.85 8.42
N PHE A 97 -7.28 7.59 8.20
CA PHE A 97 -8.08 7.18 7.05
C PHE A 97 -9.56 7.16 7.44
N ALA A 98 -10.41 7.60 6.52
CA ALA A 98 -11.86 7.59 6.74
C ALA A 98 -12.39 6.14 6.79
N HIS A 99 -13.34 5.88 7.68
CA HIS A 99 -13.97 4.58 7.85
C HIS A 99 -15.47 4.64 7.57
N PRO A 100 -16.08 3.66 6.83
CA PRO A 100 -15.41 2.60 6.09
C PRO A 100 -15.02 3.04 4.66
N THR A 101 -13.78 2.79 4.23
CA THR A 101 -13.30 3.05 2.86
C THR A 101 -12.33 1.98 2.35
N LEU A 102 -12.19 1.89 1.02
CA LEU A 102 -11.18 1.00 0.41
C LEU A 102 -9.75 1.44 0.75
N SER A 103 -9.53 2.75 0.92
CA SER A 103 -8.20 3.30 1.21
C SER A 103 -7.69 2.91 2.60
N GLU A 104 -8.53 2.43 3.52
CA GLU A 104 -8.06 1.82 4.77
C GLU A 104 -7.10 0.66 4.53
N ALA A 105 -7.24 -0.07 3.42
CA ALA A 105 -6.29 -1.11 3.02
C ALA A 105 -4.86 -0.58 2.82
N MET A 106 -4.71 0.70 2.44
CA MET A 106 -3.41 1.36 2.37
C MET A 106 -2.80 1.47 3.77
N HIS A 107 -3.57 1.95 4.75
CA HIS A 107 -3.09 2.10 6.13
C HIS A 107 -2.78 0.76 6.78
N GLU A 108 -3.63 -0.25 6.58
CA GLU A 108 -3.38 -1.61 7.06
C GLU A 108 -2.11 -2.22 6.44
N SER A 109 -1.82 -1.94 5.17
CA SER A 109 -0.56 -2.38 4.57
C SER A 109 0.66 -1.74 5.26
N ILE A 110 0.56 -0.47 5.69
CA ILE A 110 1.64 0.22 6.41
C ILE A 110 1.79 -0.39 7.82
N LEU A 111 0.68 -0.60 8.53
CA LEU A 111 0.64 -1.27 9.83
C LEU A 111 1.26 -2.68 9.77
N ALA A 112 0.94 -3.44 8.72
CA ALA A 112 1.53 -4.75 8.49
C ALA A 112 3.05 -4.70 8.29
N ALA A 113 3.57 -3.66 7.59
CA ALA A 113 5.02 -3.51 7.37
C ALA A 113 5.80 -3.29 8.67
N VAL A 114 5.16 -2.67 9.68
CA VAL A 114 5.75 -2.42 11.01
C VAL A 114 5.34 -3.45 12.07
N GLY A 115 4.66 -4.53 11.67
CA GLY A 115 4.27 -5.62 12.58
C GLY A 115 3.13 -5.26 13.54
N ARG A 116 2.24 -4.32 13.18
CA ARG A 116 1.11 -3.87 14.00
C ARG A 116 -0.25 -3.92 13.27
N PRO A 117 -0.58 -4.96 12.48
CA PRO A 117 -1.86 -5.02 11.76
C PRO A 117 -3.05 -5.03 12.73
N LEU A 118 -4.15 -4.35 12.37
CA LEU A 118 -5.37 -4.33 13.18
C LEU A 118 -6.42 -5.30 12.63
N HIS A 119 -6.50 -5.40 11.30
CA HIS A 119 -7.37 -6.34 10.59
C HIS A 119 -6.53 -7.28 9.72
N GLN A 120 -7.00 -8.51 9.47
CA GLN A 120 -6.34 -9.49 8.59
C GLN A 120 -7.36 -10.26 7.74
#